data_AF-A0A2A4T435-F1
#
_entry.id   AF-A0A2A4T435-F1
#
_cell.length_a   1.000
_cell.length_b   1.000
_cell.length_c   1.000
_cell.angle_alpha   90.00
_cell.angle_beta   90.00
_cell.angle_gamma   90.00
#
_symmetry.space_group_name_H-M   'P 1'
#
loop_
_entity.id
_entity.type
_entity.pdbx_description
1 polymer ?
#
loop_
_entity_poly.entity_id
_entity_poly.type
_entity_poly.pdbx_seq_one_letter_code
_entity_poly.pdbx_strand_id
1 'polypeptide(L)' 'MRLSKKMLNLADLEVGSLVEIKAANGQIIIQKRLACKKLNLPFSEEKILSGLNAYGAHADELAEPNVTEVRVT' A
#
# COMPACT_ATOMS: atom_id res chain seq x y z
N MET A 1 7.21 -6.57 25.01
CA MET A 1 6.73 -5.26 25.51
C MET A 1 5.28 -5.10 25.10
N ARG A 2 4.39 -4.70 26.02
CA ARG A 2 2.97 -4.43 25.71
C ARG A 2 2.68 -2.96 26.02
N LEU A 3 2.10 -2.24 25.07
CA LEU A 3 1.67 -0.86 25.26
C LEU A 3 0.21 -0.85 25.74
N SER A 4 -0.10 -0.03 26.75
CA SER A 4 -1.48 0.14 27.22
C SER A 4 -2.24 1.09 26.29
N LYS A 5 -3.58 1.00 26.28
CA LYS A 5 -4.43 1.89 25.47
C LYS A 5 -4.19 3.38 25.77
N LYS A 6 -3.92 3.72 27.04
CA LYS A 6 -3.62 5.10 27.45
C LYS A 6 -2.33 5.63 26.81
N MET A 7 -1.29 4.79 26.72
CA MET A 7 -0.02 5.18 26.10
C MET A 7 -0.13 5.30 24.57
N LEU A 8 -0.94 4.45 23.94
CA LEU A 8 -1.23 4.57 22.50
C LEU A 8 -1.91 5.90 22.18
N ASN A 9 -2.93 6.29 22.96
CA ASN A 9 -3.62 7.57 22.79
C ASN A 9 -2.71 8.77 23.06
N LEU A 10 -1.82 8.69 24.06
CA LEU A 10 -0.90 9.79 24.39
C LEU A 10 0.06 10.13 23.24
N ALA A 11 0.40 9.14 22.43
CA ALA A 11 1.32 9.30 21.31
C ALA A 11 0.61 9.19 19.94
N ASP A 12 -0.72 9.35 19.91
CA ASP A 12 -1.57 9.32 18.72
C ASP A 12 -1.32 8.10 17.79
N LEU A 13 -1.06 6.95 18.40
CA LEU A 13 -0.86 5.67 17.70
C LEU A 13 -2.13 4.83 17.71
N GLU A 14 -2.44 4.25 16.55
CA GLU A 14 -3.49 3.26 16.38
C GLU A 14 -2.90 1.88 16.05
N VAL A 15 -3.70 0.83 16.25
CA VAL A 15 -3.29 -0.53 15.90
C VAL A 15 -3.07 -0.58 14.38
N GLY A 16 -1.85 -0.96 13.96
CA GLY A 16 -1.45 -0.94 12.55
C GLY A 16 -0.69 0.31 12.10
N SER A 17 -0.53 1.32 12.96
CA SER A 17 0.33 2.47 12.68
C SER A 17 1.79 2.06 12.48
N LEU A 18 2.44 2.66 11.48
CA LEU A 18 3.88 2.57 11.31
C LEU A 18 4.59 3.40 12.38
N VAL A 19 5.64 2.82 12.96
CA VAL A 19 6.45 3.47 14.00
C VAL A 19 7.91 3.48 13.62
N GLU A 20 8.62 4.49 14.08
CA GLU A 20 10.06 4.57 14.02
C GLU A 20 10.64 4.31 15.41
N ILE A 21 11.65 3.44 15.47
CA ILE A 21 12.32 3.04 16.71
C ILE A 21 13.77 3.49 16.61
N LYS A 22 14.24 4.25 17.61
CA LYS A 22 15.64 4.69 17.73
C LYS A 22 16.17 4.33 19.10
N ALA A 23 17.39 3.83 19.15
CA ALA A 23 18.13 3.65 20.40
C ALA A 23 19.11 4.83 20.56
N ALA A 24 18.93 5.62 21.61
CA ALA A 24 19.82 6.74 21.92
C ALA A 24 20.02 6.82 23.43
N ASN A 25 21.26 7.02 23.88
CA ASN A 25 21.61 7.22 25.29
C ASN A 25 21.07 6.14 26.24
N GLY A 26 21.08 4.87 25.80
CA GLY A 26 20.55 3.74 26.58
C GLY A 26 19.02 3.69 26.69
N GLN A 27 18.31 4.56 25.96
CA GLN A 27 16.85 4.58 25.90
C GLN A 27 16.35 4.19 24.50
N ILE A 28 15.16 3.57 24.48
CA ILE A 28 14.44 3.26 23.25
C ILE A 28 13.37 4.34 23.06
N ILE A 29 13.50 5.11 21.98
CA ILE A 29 12.59 6.17 21.60
C ILE A 29 11.70 5.62 20.49
N ILE A 30 10.38 5.66 20.71
CA ILE A 30 9.37 5.18 19.75
C ILE A 30 8.55 6.40 19.31
N GLN A 31 8.48 6.64 18.01
CA GLN A 31 7.76 7.78 17.44
C GLN A 31 6.84 7.32 16.32
N LYS A 32 5.71 8.03 16.13
CA LYS A 32 4.82 7.79 15.00
C LYS A 32 5.56 8.11 13.70
N ARG A 33 5.65 7.14 12.79
CA ARG A 33 6.20 7.39 11.46
C ARG A 33 5.07 7.95 10.60
N LEU A 34 5.19 9.21 10.19
CA LEU A 34 4.33 9.75 9.15
C LEU A 34 4.53 8.90 7.89
N ALA A 35 3.45 8.28 7.41
CA ALA A 35 3.48 7.54 6.17
C ALA A 35 3.81 8.52 5.05
N CYS A 36 5.08 8.57 4.63
CA CYS A 36 5.46 9.33 3.47
C CYS A 36 4.90 8.55 2.26
N LYS A 37 3.69 8.90 1.83
CA LYS A 37 3.13 8.45 0.55
C LYS A 37 3.89 9.14 -0.59
N LYS A 38 5.20 8.96 -0.68
CA LYS A 38 5.93 9.11 -1.94
C LYS A 38 5.98 7.74 -2.58
N LEU A 39 4.85 7.43 -3.19
CA LEU A 39 4.72 6.41 -4.19
C LEU A 39 5.65 6.83 -5.34
N ASN A 40 6.90 6.33 -5.33
CA ASN A 40 7.89 6.54 -6.40
C ASN A 40 7.50 5.67 -7.60
N LEU A 41 6.33 5.94 -8.20
CA LEU A 41 6.01 5.29 -9.46
C LEU A 41 6.82 6.00 -10.56
N PRO A 42 7.43 5.25 -11.49
CA PRO A 42 8.13 5.83 -12.64
C PRO A 42 7.18 6.46 -13.68
N PHE A 43 5.95 6.77 -13.27
CA PHE A 43 4.87 7.26 -14.12
C PHE A 43 4.01 8.28 -13.34
N SER A 44 3.74 9.43 -13.98
CA SER A 44 2.79 10.46 -13.52
C SER A 44 1.36 10.01 -13.82
N GLU A 45 0.38 10.53 -13.08
CA GLU A 45 -1.06 10.31 -13.33
C GLU A 45 -1.42 10.66 -14.78
N GLU A 46 -0.86 11.74 -15.31
CA GLU A 46 -1.02 12.17 -16.71
C GLU A 46 -0.55 11.11 -17.72
N LYS A 47 0.54 10.40 -17.39
CA LYS A 47 1.10 9.35 -18.24
C LYS A 47 0.21 8.11 -18.23
N ILE A 48 -0.39 7.78 -17.08
CA ILE A 48 -1.36 6.69 -16.97
C ILE A 48 -2.63 7.03 -17.77
N LEU A 49 -3.12 8.26 -17.66
CA LEU A 49 -4.32 8.74 -18.36
C LEU A 49 -4.16 8.83 -19.88
N SER A 50 -2.94 9.12 -20.37
CA SER A 50 -2.68 9.31 -21.82
C SER A 50 -2.94 8.09 -22.71
N GLY A 51 -3.11 6.90 -22.13
CA GLY A 51 -3.40 5.64 -22.86
C GLY A 51 -4.68 4.92 -22.40
N LEU A 52 -5.43 5.50 -21.45
CA LEU A 52 -6.65 4.91 -20.90
C LEU A 52 -7.85 5.31 -21.78
N ASN A 53 -8.30 4.38 -22.64
CA ASN A 53 -9.57 4.52 -23.35
C ASN A 53 -10.68 3.76 -22.59
N ALA A 54 -11.95 4.14 -22.79
CA ALA A 54 -13.09 3.51 -22.12
C ALA A 54 -13.22 1.99 -22.39
N TYR A 55 -12.54 1.49 -23.42
CA TYR A 55 -12.56 0.09 -23.86
C TYR A 55 -11.42 -0.78 -23.29
N GLY A 56 -10.42 -0.18 -22.64
CA GLY A 56 -9.21 -0.87 -22.15
C GLY A 56 -9.04 -0.83 -20.63
N ALA A 57 -9.95 -0.19 -19.91
CA ALA A 57 -9.91 -0.09 -18.45
C ALA A 57 -10.24 -1.42 -17.74
N HIS A 58 -10.95 -2.32 -18.43
CA HIS A 58 -11.30 -3.66 -17.96
C HIS A 58 -10.77 -4.71 -18.94
N ALA A 59 -9.44 -4.87 -19.00
CA ALA A 59 -8.78 -5.82 -19.90
C ALA A 59 -9.16 -7.30 -19.66
N ASP A 60 -9.84 -7.62 -18.56
CA ASP A 60 -10.42 -8.94 -18.28
C ASP A 60 -11.58 -9.30 -19.24
N GLU A 61 -12.18 -8.33 -19.96
CA GLU A 61 -13.29 -8.59 -20.89
C GLU A 61 -12.82 -9.02 -22.30
N LEU A 62 -11.53 -8.89 -22.63
CA LEU A 62 -10.97 -9.22 -23.96
C LEU A 62 -10.10 -10.48 -23.97
N ALA A 63 -9.98 -11.19 -22.84
CA ALA A 63 -9.25 -12.44 -22.78
C ALA A 63 -10.07 -13.55 -23.46
N GLU A 64 -9.64 -13.97 -24.65
CA GLU A 64 -10.17 -15.18 -25.29
C GLU A 64 -9.66 -16.41 -24.50
N PRO A 65 -10.53 -17.39 -24.18
CA PRO A 65 -10.11 -18.59 -23.47
C PRO A 65 -9.07 -19.34 -24.30
N ASN A 66 -8.02 -19.83 -23.65
CA ASN A 66 -6.98 -20.57 -24.35
C ASN A 66 -7.56 -21.88 -24.89
N VAL A 67 -7.22 -22.28 -26.12
CA VAL A 67 -7.77 -23.48 -26.78
C VAL A 67 -7.53 -24.76 -25.95
N THR A 68 -6.54 -24.74 -25.07
CA THR A 68 -6.23 -25.84 -24.13
C THR A 68 -7.26 -25.97 -23.01
N GLU A 69 -7.96 -24.88 -22.65
CA GLU A 69 -8.97 -24.82 -21.59
C GLU A 69 -10.38 -25.13 -22.11
N VAL A 70 -10.63 -24.97 -23.42
CA VAL A 70 -11.90 -25.31 -24.08
C VAL A 70 -11.91 -26.77 -24.53
N ARG A 71 -11.85 -27.70 -23.57
CA ARG A 71 -12.06 -29.13 -23.88
C ARG A 71 -13.56 -29.40 -24.03
N VAL A 72 -14.06 -29.28 -25.26
CA VAL A 72 -15.42 -29.69 -25.64
C VAL A 72 -15.50 -31.22 -25.63
N THR A 73 -16.34 -31.76 -24.76
CA THR A 73 -16.98 -33.07 -24.94
C THR A 73 -18.26 -32.91 -25.73
#